data_AF-A0A960L9J1-F1
#
_entry.id   AF-A0A960L9J1-F1
#
_cell.length_a   1.000
_cell.length_b   1.000
_cell.length_c   1.000
_cell.angle_alpha   90.00
_cell.angle_beta   90.00
_cell.angle_gamma   90.00
#
_symmetry.space_group_name_H-M   'P 1'
#
loop_
_entity.id
_entity.type
_entity.pdbx_description
1 polymer ?
#
loop_
_entity_poly.entity_id
_entity_poly.type
_entity_poly.pdbx_seq_one_letter_code
_entity_poly.pdbx_strand_id
1 'polypeptide(L)'
;MDEPADSPSNEPSRGTVTWYCKNLGDATLALDQLERVERRVLAEIRGAGDAAEMAAFLRHESNGLHCDVKIYFSPALSRVAEEIGAVACSRPTPEGLSLLAGQAGLLESFFGSEG
;
A
#
# COMPACT_ATOMS: atom_id res chain seq x y z
N MET A 1 -0.82 47.88 21.08
CA MET A 1 -0.14 46.61 21.39
C MET A 1 -0.87 45.62 20.52
N ASP A 2 -0.40 45.53 19.30
CA ASP A 2 -1.07 44.90 18.18
C ASP A 2 -0.29 43.64 17.88
N GLU A 3 -0.90 42.48 18.14
CA GLU A 3 -0.55 41.25 17.44
C GLU A 3 -1.73 40.27 17.49
N PRO A 4 -2.55 40.19 16.43
CA PRO A 4 -3.38 39.03 16.17
C PRO A 4 -2.52 37.98 15.44
N ALA A 5 -2.19 36.89 16.14
CA ALA A 5 -1.62 35.70 15.50
C ALA A 5 -2.73 34.92 14.79
N ASP A 6 -3.16 35.45 13.64
CA ASP A 6 -3.81 34.67 12.59
C ASP A 6 -2.81 33.59 12.15
N SER A 7 -3.06 32.34 12.53
CA SER A 7 -2.27 31.20 12.07
C SER A 7 -2.88 30.73 10.74
N PRO A 8 -2.17 30.86 9.62
CA PRO A 8 -2.68 30.39 8.33
C PRO A 8 -2.56 28.87 8.24
N SER A 9 -3.51 28.28 7.53
CA SER A 9 -3.39 27.02 6.78
C SER A 9 -2.87 25.79 7.55
N ASN A 10 -3.81 24.97 8.00
CA ASN A 10 -3.65 23.54 7.72
C ASN A 10 -4.75 23.15 6.71
N GLU A 11 -4.57 23.63 5.47
CA GLU A 11 -5.18 23.00 4.32
C GLU A 11 -4.94 21.48 4.44
N PRO A 12 -5.95 20.61 4.33
CA PRO A 12 -5.66 19.21 4.07
C PRO A 12 -4.93 19.20 2.73
N SER A 13 -3.61 19.02 2.78
CA SER A 13 -2.73 18.87 1.63
C SER A 13 -3.46 18.04 0.60
N ARG A 14 -3.93 18.67 -0.49
CA ARG A 14 -4.62 17.97 -1.58
C ARG A 14 -3.79 16.75 -1.93
N GLY A 15 -4.30 15.58 -1.57
CA GLY A 15 -3.52 14.39 -1.29
C GLY A 15 -2.59 14.03 -2.44
N THR A 16 -1.28 14.09 -2.19
CA THR A 16 -0.36 13.25 -2.95
C THR A 16 -0.75 11.82 -2.61
N VAL A 17 -1.21 11.06 -3.59
CA VAL A 17 -1.51 9.62 -3.45
C VAL A 17 -0.21 8.87 -3.16
N THR A 18 0.19 8.91 -1.89
CA THR A 18 1.41 8.30 -1.39
C THR A 18 1.18 6.81 -1.25
N TRP A 19 1.91 6.03 -2.04
CA TRP A 19 1.94 4.58 -1.89
C TRP A 19 2.87 4.21 -0.75
N TYR A 20 2.72 3.00 -0.22
CA TYR A 20 3.63 2.49 0.80
C TYR A 20 4.19 1.15 0.36
N CYS A 21 5.45 0.88 0.64
CA CYS A 21 6.04 -0.41 0.39
C CYS A 21 6.71 -0.99 1.63
N LYS A 22 6.66 -2.31 1.74
CA LYS A 22 7.35 -3.08 2.76
C LYS A 22 8.08 -4.21 2.08
N ASN A 23 9.39 -4.27 2.26
CA ASN A 23 10.15 -5.46 1.93
C ASN A 23 10.02 -6.46 3.09
N LEU A 24 9.50 -7.65 2.80
CA LEU A 24 9.42 -8.76 3.74
C LEU A 24 10.69 -9.66 3.70
N GLY A 25 11.56 -9.49 2.70
CA GLY A 25 12.76 -10.31 2.51
C GLY A 25 12.41 -11.67 1.90
N ASP A 26 13.11 -12.72 2.33
CA ASP A 26 12.99 -14.07 1.79
C ASP A 26 11.55 -14.62 1.85
N ALA A 27 11.04 -15.05 0.68
CA ALA A 27 9.70 -15.63 0.53
C ALA A 27 9.36 -16.73 1.56
N THR A 28 10.34 -17.55 1.93
CA THR A 28 10.15 -18.67 2.88
C THR A 28 9.88 -18.20 4.31
N LEU A 29 10.46 -17.07 4.72
CA LEU A 29 10.23 -16.46 6.04
C LEU A 29 9.08 -15.43 5.99
N ALA A 30 8.83 -14.88 4.81
CA ALA A 30 7.82 -13.87 4.58
C ALA A 30 6.39 -14.43 4.51
N LEU A 31 6.18 -15.75 4.38
CA LEU A 31 4.84 -16.32 4.20
C LEU A 31 3.90 -16.02 5.38
N ASP A 32 4.36 -16.20 6.63
CA ASP A 32 3.58 -15.87 7.83
C ASP A 32 3.30 -14.35 7.93
N GLN A 33 4.29 -13.53 7.58
CA GLN A 33 4.16 -12.08 7.53
C GLN A 33 3.14 -11.65 6.46
N LEU A 34 3.17 -12.29 5.30
CA LEU A 34 2.28 -12.06 4.18
C LEU A 34 0.83 -12.37 4.56
N GLU A 35 0.57 -13.55 5.13
CA GLU A 35 -0.76 -13.92 5.63
C GLU A 35 -1.25 -12.98 6.74
N ARG A 36 -0.34 -12.50 7.60
CA ARG A 36 -0.67 -11.51 8.62
C ARG A 36 -1.05 -10.17 8.00
N VAL A 37 -0.28 -9.71 7.01
CA VAL A 37 -0.56 -8.46 6.27
C VAL A 37 -1.89 -8.57 5.54
N GLU A 38 -2.11 -9.65 4.79
CA GLU A 38 -3.32 -9.91 4.03
C GLU A 38 -4.56 -9.84 4.92
N ARG A 39 -4.55 -10.56 6.05
CA ARG A 39 -5.66 -10.53 7.01
C ARG A 39 -5.92 -9.14 7.57
N ARG A 40 -4.87 -8.34 7.83
CA ARG A 40 -5.00 -6.97 8.34
C ARG A 40 -5.66 -6.06 7.30
N VAL A 41 -5.20 -6.16 6.05
CA VAL A 41 -5.76 -5.39 4.93
C VAL A 41 -7.23 -5.78 4.71
N LEU A 42 -7.56 -7.07 4.68
CA LEU A 42 -8.94 -7.54 4.53
C LEU A 42 -9.85 -7.10 5.68
N ALA A 43 -9.32 -7.05 6.91
CA ALA A 43 -10.06 -6.56 8.07
C ALA A 43 -10.35 -5.06 7.96
N GLU A 44 -9.37 -4.26 7.51
CA GLU A 44 -9.54 -2.82 7.27
C GLU A 44 -10.55 -2.57 6.15
N ILE A 45 -10.42 -3.27 5.01
CA ILE A 45 -11.38 -3.20 3.89
C ILE A 45 -12.81 -3.44 4.37
N ARG A 46 -13.00 -4.49 5.18
CA ARG A 46 -14.32 -4.85 5.73
C ARG A 46 -14.85 -3.78 6.69
N GLY A 47 -13.97 -3.09 7.43
CA GLY A 47 -14.32 -2.07 8.40
C GLY A 47 -14.59 -0.69 7.78
N ALA A 48 -13.84 -0.32 6.75
CA ALA A 48 -13.91 0.99 6.10
C ALA A 48 -15.09 1.13 5.12
N GLY A 49 -15.62 0.01 4.61
CA GLY A 49 -16.77 -0.01 3.69
C GLY A 49 -16.46 0.39 2.25
N ASP A 50 -15.36 1.11 2.02
CA ASP A 50 -14.86 1.47 0.69
C ASP A 50 -13.66 0.60 0.29
N ALA A 51 -13.96 -0.54 -0.33
CA ALA A 51 -12.98 -1.51 -0.79
C ALA A 51 -12.37 -1.15 -2.16
N ALA A 52 -12.93 -0.16 -2.86
CA ALA A 52 -12.57 0.16 -4.24
C ALA A 52 -11.19 0.83 -4.33
N GLU A 53 -10.79 1.55 -3.28
CA GLU A 53 -9.47 2.20 -3.23
C GLU A 53 -8.47 1.44 -2.34
N MET A 54 -8.92 0.41 -1.64
CA MET A 54 -8.13 -0.37 -0.69
C MET A 54 -7.65 -1.69 -1.29
N ALA A 55 -6.41 -1.67 -1.78
CA ALA A 55 -5.71 -2.86 -2.26
C ALA A 55 -4.28 -2.94 -1.72
N ALA A 56 -3.86 -4.16 -1.42
CA ALA A 56 -2.46 -4.51 -1.23
C ALA A 56 -2.00 -5.41 -2.38
N PHE A 57 -0.80 -5.11 -2.86
CA PHE A 57 -0.17 -5.79 -3.97
C PHE A 57 1.13 -6.42 -3.52
N LEU A 58 1.46 -7.54 -4.12
CA LEU A 58 2.62 -8.36 -3.86
C LEU A 58 3.49 -8.36 -5.10
N ARG A 59 4.80 -8.19 -4.93
CA ARG A 59 5.79 -8.38 -5.98
C ARG A 59 6.82 -9.39 -5.51
N HIS A 60 7.10 -10.36 -6.36
CA HIS A 60 8.24 -11.24 -6.22
C HIS A 60 9.40 -10.67 -7.01
N GLU A 61 10.52 -10.39 -6.35
CA GLU A 61 11.77 -10.01 -6.99
C GLU A 61 12.78 -11.15 -6.87
N SER A 62 13.08 -11.78 -8.00
CA SER A 62 14.05 -12.87 -8.06
C SER A 62 15.44 -12.28 -8.37
N ASN A 63 16.21 -11.91 -7.34
CA ASN A 63 17.54 -11.32 -7.55
C ASN A 63 18.64 -12.41 -7.62
N GLY A 64 18.43 -13.43 -8.45
CA GLY A 64 19.34 -14.56 -8.63
C GLY A 64 18.94 -15.77 -7.78
N LEU A 65 19.56 -15.94 -6.62
CA LEU A 65 19.37 -17.12 -5.75
C LEU A 65 18.19 -16.98 -4.77
N HIS A 66 17.85 -15.75 -4.38
CA HIS A 66 16.79 -15.46 -3.43
C HIS A 66 15.60 -14.82 -4.15
N CYS A 67 14.41 -15.20 -3.71
CA CYS A 67 13.17 -14.51 -4.05
C CYS A 67 12.79 -13.60 -2.89
N ASP A 68 12.98 -12.31 -3.09
CA ASP A 68 12.51 -11.28 -2.16
C ASP A 68 11.03 -11.00 -2.42
N VAL A 69 10.30 -10.79 -1.33
CA VAL A 69 8.88 -10.46 -1.37
C VAL A 69 8.69 -9.02 -0.94
N LYS A 70 8.15 -8.20 -1.84
CA LYS A 70 7.75 -6.82 -1.54
C LYS A 70 6.25 -6.67 -1.58
N ILE A 71 5.70 -6.02 -0.57
CA ILE A 71 4.29 -5.64 -0.54
C ILE A 71 4.17 -4.16 -0.78
N TYR A 72 3.18 -3.78 -1.57
CA TYR A 72 2.80 -2.40 -1.85
C TYR A 72 1.37 -2.17 -1.39
N PHE A 73 1.15 -1.10 -0.64
CA PHE A 73 -0.14 -0.70 -0.14
C PHE A 73 -0.61 0.54 -0.89
N SER A 74 -1.87 0.50 -1.31
CA SER A 74 -2.59 1.66 -1.80
C SER A 74 -2.63 2.78 -0.75
N PRO A 75 -2.76 4.05 -1.17
CA PRO A 75 -2.85 5.20 -0.26
C PRO A 75 -4.00 5.09 0.75
N ALA A 76 -5.10 4.42 0.40
CA ALA A 76 -6.22 4.18 1.30
C ALA A 76 -5.85 3.26 2.49
N LEU A 77 -4.79 2.46 2.36
CA LEU A 77 -4.25 1.58 3.41
C LEU A 77 -3.09 2.21 4.18
N SER A 78 -2.94 3.54 4.17
CA SER A 78 -1.88 4.25 4.91
C SER A 78 -1.79 3.79 6.37
N ARG A 79 -2.94 3.67 7.05
CA ARG A 79 -3.01 3.23 8.45
C ARG A 79 -2.42 1.82 8.65
N VAL A 80 -2.83 0.86 7.83
CA VAL A 80 -2.31 -0.52 7.87
C VAL A 80 -0.82 -0.56 7.53
N ALA A 81 -0.40 0.25 6.56
CA ALA A 81 0.99 0.37 6.16
C ALA A 81 1.87 0.90 7.31
N GLU A 82 1.42 1.94 8.01
CA GLU A 82 2.10 2.50 9.19
C GLU A 82 2.19 1.48 10.33
N GLU A 83 1.12 0.74 10.63
CA GLU A 83 1.11 -0.30 11.66
C GLU A 83 2.12 -1.43 11.38
N ILE A 84 2.36 -1.74 10.11
CA ILE A 84 3.30 -2.78 9.67
C ILE A 84 4.73 -2.20 9.50
N GLY A 85 4.90 -0.88 9.67
CA GLY A 85 6.15 -0.18 9.45
C GLY A 85 6.60 -0.26 7.99
N ALA A 86 5.65 -0.15 7.06
CA ALA A 86 5.92 0.13 5.66
C ALA A 86 6.38 1.59 5.50
N VAL A 87 7.12 1.86 4.44
CA VAL A 87 7.66 3.18 4.16
C VAL A 87 6.92 3.81 2.99
N ALA A 88 6.73 5.13 3.03
CA ALA A 88 6.19 5.88 1.91
C ALA A 88 7.10 5.69 0.67
N CYS A 89 6.49 5.37 -0.47
CA CYS A 89 7.19 5.10 -1.71
C CYS A 89 6.44 5.64 -2.92
N SER A 90 7.13 5.66 -4.06
CA SER A 90 6.49 5.90 -5.34
C SER A 90 5.57 4.73 -5.70
N ARG A 91 4.59 5.03 -6.56
CA ARG A 91 3.69 4.03 -7.13
C ARG A 91 4.47 2.89 -7.79
N PRO A 92 4.16 1.61 -7.51
CA PRO A 92 4.84 0.48 -8.13
C PRO A 92 4.45 0.32 -9.61
N THR A 93 5.24 -0.46 -10.33
CA THR A 93 4.94 -0.88 -11.71
C THR A 93 4.05 -2.13 -11.71
N PRO A 94 3.08 -2.27 -12.63
CA PRO A 94 2.28 -3.50 -12.76
C PRO A 94 3.11 -4.75 -13.10
N GLU A 95 4.27 -4.58 -13.73
CA GLU A 95 5.14 -5.69 -14.13
C GLU A 95 5.58 -6.52 -12.90
N GLY A 96 5.18 -7.80 -12.89
CA GLY A 96 5.46 -8.72 -11.79
C GLY A 96 4.68 -8.46 -10.50
N LEU A 97 3.73 -7.51 -10.52
CA LEU A 97 2.84 -7.23 -9.41
C LEU A 97 1.63 -8.16 -9.44
N SER A 98 1.21 -8.64 -8.29
CA SER A 98 0.04 -9.50 -8.10
C SER A 98 -0.85 -8.92 -7.00
N LEU A 99 -2.17 -9.11 -7.11
CA LEU A 99 -3.08 -8.69 -6.06
C LEU A 99 -2.91 -9.63 -4.85
N LEU A 100 -2.55 -9.07 -3.70
CA LEU A 100 -2.47 -9.81 -2.44
C LEU A 100 -3.81 -9.78 -1.71
N ALA A 101 -4.35 -8.58 -1.51
CA ALA A 101 -5.62 -8.38 -0.83
C ALA A 101 -6.40 -7.22 -1.47
N GLY A 102 -7.69 -7.41 -1.69
CA GLY A 102 -8.56 -6.42 -2.33
C GLY A 102 -9.64 -7.06 -3.18
N GLN A 103 -10.43 -6.25 -3.87
CA GLN A 103 -11.38 -6.74 -4.86
C GLN A 103 -10.65 -7.22 -6.13
N ALA A 104 -11.19 -8.26 -6.76
CA ALA A 104 -10.73 -8.74 -8.06
C ALA A 104 -10.85 -7.61 -9.10
N GLY A 105 -9.81 -7.43 -9.92
CA GLY A 105 -9.75 -6.35 -10.91
C GLY A 105 -9.21 -5.02 -10.39
N LEU A 106 -8.88 -4.88 -9.10
CA LEU A 106 -8.20 -3.67 -8.61
C LEU A 106 -6.80 -3.51 -9.17
N LEU A 107 -6.06 -4.60 -9.41
CA LEU A 107 -4.77 -4.52 -10.08
C LEU A 107 -4.89 -3.82 -11.44
N GLU A 108 -5.87 -4.22 -12.25
CA GLU A 108 -6.16 -3.59 -13.54
C GLU A 108 -6.81 -2.22 -13.38
N SER A 109 -7.60 -1.96 -12.34
CA SER A 109 -8.21 -0.65 -12.16
C SER A 109 -7.17 0.40 -11.73
N PHE A 110 -6.21 -0.01 -10.90
CA PHE A 110 -5.07 0.82 -10.56
C PHE A 110 -4.15 0.92 -11.77
N PHE A 111 -3.55 -0.19 -12.20
CA PHE A 111 -2.43 -0.18 -13.16
C PHE A 111 -2.80 -0.43 -14.61
N GLY A 112 -4.03 -0.82 -14.90
CA GLY A 112 -4.55 -1.02 -16.25
C GLY A 112 -5.07 0.29 -16.82
N SER A 113 -4.21 0.94 -17.60
CA SER A 113 -4.63 1.71 -18.77
C SER A 113 -3.44 1.85 -19.71
N GLU A 114 -3.41 1.01 -20.75
CA GLU A 114 -3.19 1.34 -22.17
C GLU A 114 -3.04 0.03 -22.96
N GLY A 115 -4.01 -0.22 -23.83
CA GLY A 115 -4.16 -1.35 -24.74
C GLY A 115 -5.47 -1.21 -25.49
#